data_AF-A0A9D9HTY0-F1
#
_entry.id   AF-A0A9D9HTY0-F1
#
_cell.length_a   1.000
_cell.length_b   1.000
_cell.length_c   1.000
_cell.angle_alpha   90.00
_cell.angle_beta   90.00
_cell.angle_gamma   90.00
#
_symmetry.space_group_name_H-M   'P 1'
#
loop_
_entity.id
_entity.type
_entity.pdbx_description
1 polymer ?
#
loop_
_entity_poly.entity_id
_entity_poly.type
_entity_poly.pdbx_seq_one_letter_code
_entity_poly.pdbx_strand_id
1 'polypeptide(L)'
;MKTSSKLTSKESFAILHEIQSRKCPDGIDLYDWSKQKEQDILHAIKNLVPRVGLGCTICYYSDKRAATVTKIISPCKIEVTFNKTKCIDYFAGDYEILPELEGEPKVFTKRRNGYWVAEGQPFKGGVLLMLHYQTHYIDPSF
;
A
#
# COMPACT_ATOMS: atom_id res chain seq x y z
N MET A 1 2.64 -27.12 20.49
CA MET A 1 2.01 -26.19 19.54
C MET A 1 2.81 -24.89 19.56
N LYS A 2 3.60 -24.61 18.51
CA LYS A 2 4.25 -23.29 18.39
C LYS A 2 3.14 -22.32 17.98
N THR A 3 2.72 -21.46 18.90
CA THR A 3 1.95 -20.26 18.57
C THR A 3 2.79 -19.46 17.58
N SER A 4 2.50 -19.59 16.28
CA SER A 4 3.00 -18.67 15.25
C SER A 4 2.52 -17.29 15.66
N SER A 5 3.35 -16.52 16.36
CA SER A 5 2.98 -15.17 16.79
C SER A 5 2.66 -14.37 15.54
N LYS A 6 1.40 -13.96 15.38
CA LYS A 6 1.03 -13.07 14.27
C LYS A 6 1.81 -11.77 14.45
N LEU A 7 2.57 -11.39 13.44
CA LEU A 7 3.26 -10.10 13.41
C LEU A 7 2.26 -8.97 13.66
N THR A 8 2.67 -7.97 14.44
CA THR A 8 1.94 -6.73 14.61
C THR A 8 2.12 -5.83 13.38
N SER A 9 1.26 -4.81 13.24
CA SER A 9 1.43 -3.78 12.21
C SER A 9 2.81 -3.13 12.29
N LYS A 10 3.25 -2.69 13.49
CA LYS A 10 4.57 -2.04 13.66
C LYS A 10 5.72 -2.95 13.20
N GLU A 11 5.71 -4.22 13.59
CA GLU A 11 6.74 -5.19 13.20
C GLU A 11 6.74 -5.44 11.69
N SER A 12 5.57 -5.61 11.07
CA SER A 12 5.48 -5.85 9.62
C SER A 12 6.07 -4.70 8.79
N PHE A 13 5.88 -3.45 9.24
CA PHE A 13 6.46 -2.28 8.57
C PHE A 13 7.95 -2.11 8.88
N ALA A 14 8.39 -2.45 10.10
CA ALA A 14 9.81 -2.42 10.45
C ALA A 14 10.63 -3.36 9.56
N ILE A 15 10.13 -4.58 9.29
CA ILE A 15 10.74 -5.54 8.35
C ILE A 15 10.88 -4.93 6.95
N LEU A 16 9.83 -4.29 6.44
CA LEU A 16 9.86 -3.64 5.13
C LEU A 16 10.92 -2.53 5.07
N HIS A 17 10.95 -1.65 6.07
CA HIS A 17 11.92 -0.55 6.14
C HIS A 17 13.36 -1.06 6.26
N GLU A 18 13.59 -2.12 7.03
CA GLU A 18 14.90 -2.76 7.13
C GLU A 18 15.38 -3.23 5.76
N ILE A 19 14.55 -4.00 5.02
CA ILE A 19 14.90 -4.49 3.68
C ILE A 19 15.18 -3.32 2.73
N GLN A 20 14.35 -2.28 2.74
CA GLN A 20 14.53 -1.09 1.90
C GLN A 20 15.86 -0.38 2.18
N SER A 21 16.27 -0.30 3.45
CA SER A 21 17.50 0.37 3.88
C SER A 21 18.80 -0.39 3.57
N ARG A 22 18.71 -1.70 3.28
CA ARG A 22 19.91 -2.52 2.97
C ARG A 22 20.65 -1.97 1.75
N LYS A 23 21.97 -1.86 1.87
CA LYS A 23 22.87 -1.50 0.76
C LYS A 23 23.47 -2.76 0.15
N CYS A 24 23.84 -2.70 -1.12
CA CYS A 24 24.56 -3.79 -1.75
C CYS A 24 25.93 -3.93 -1.07
N PRO A 25 26.28 -5.12 -0.55
CA PRO A 25 27.61 -5.36 -0.03
C PRO A 25 28.68 -5.31 -1.13
N ASP A 26 29.91 -4.99 -0.75
CA ASP A 26 31.05 -4.96 -1.66
C ASP A 26 31.34 -6.37 -2.21
N GLY A 27 31.67 -6.45 -3.50
CA GLY A 27 32.02 -7.71 -4.16
C GLY A 27 30.85 -8.62 -4.55
N ILE A 28 29.60 -8.17 -4.38
CA ILE A 28 28.40 -8.88 -4.84
C ILE A 28 27.93 -8.30 -6.18
N ASP A 29 27.42 -9.17 -7.05
CA ASP A 29 26.77 -8.76 -8.30
C ASP A 29 25.54 -7.88 -8.01
N LEU A 30 25.56 -6.66 -8.56
CA LEU A 30 24.54 -5.64 -8.31
C LEU A 30 23.17 -6.05 -8.85
N TYR A 31 23.13 -6.76 -9.99
CA TYR A 31 21.88 -7.12 -10.65
C TYR A 31 21.15 -8.21 -9.84
N ASP A 32 21.85 -9.29 -9.51
CA ASP A 32 21.29 -10.40 -8.73
C ASP A 32 20.87 -9.94 -7.33
N TRP A 33 21.68 -9.11 -6.68
CA TRP A 33 21.33 -8.53 -5.38
C TRP A 33 20.08 -7.64 -5.46
N SER A 34 19.98 -6.79 -6.47
CA SER A 34 18.82 -5.89 -6.64
C SER A 34 17.54 -6.69 -6.88
N LYS A 35 17.63 -7.76 -7.68
CA LYS A 35 16.50 -8.67 -7.95
C LYS A 35 16.03 -9.40 -6.69
N GLN A 36 16.97 -9.90 -5.88
CA GLN A 36 16.61 -10.54 -4.60
C GLN A 36 15.98 -9.53 -3.64
N LYS A 37 16.55 -8.33 -3.52
CA LYS A 37 15.99 -7.26 -2.70
C LYS A 37 14.58 -6.87 -3.14
N GLU A 38 14.32 -6.78 -4.44
CA GLU A 38 12.98 -6.51 -4.96
C GLU A 38 11.99 -7.62 -4.59
N GLN A 39 12.39 -8.89 -4.70
CA GLN A 39 11.55 -10.02 -4.27
C GLN A 39 11.23 -9.96 -2.78
N ASP A 40 12.22 -9.65 -1.95
CA ASP A 40 12.06 -9.51 -0.50
C ASP A 40 11.10 -8.35 -0.16
N ILE A 41 11.23 -7.21 -0.84
CA ILE A 41 10.33 -6.05 -0.71
C ILE A 41 8.90 -6.45 -1.09
N LEU A 42 8.70 -7.09 -2.24
CA LEU A 42 7.38 -7.53 -2.69
C LEU A 42 6.75 -8.54 -1.72
N HIS A 43 7.55 -9.46 -1.19
CA HIS A 43 7.11 -10.42 -0.19
C HIS A 43 6.70 -9.72 1.12
N ALA A 44 7.49 -8.74 1.59
CA ALA A 44 7.16 -7.95 2.77
C ALA A 44 5.88 -7.13 2.58
N ILE A 45 5.72 -6.44 1.44
CA ILE A 45 4.51 -5.65 1.11
C ILE A 45 3.25 -6.53 1.15
N LYS A 46 3.31 -7.73 0.55
CA LYS A 46 2.20 -8.69 0.55
C LYS A 46 1.83 -9.19 1.95
N ASN A 47 2.75 -9.11 2.91
CA ASN A 47 2.56 -9.57 4.29
C ASN A 47 2.32 -8.45 5.30
N LEU A 48 2.19 -7.20 4.85
CA LEU A 48 1.87 -6.08 5.74
C LEU A 48 0.54 -6.31 6.48
N VAL A 49 0.55 -5.93 7.75
CA VAL A 49 -0.61 -6.00 8.64
C VAL A 49 -1.21 -4.60 8.78
N PRO A 50 -2.44 -4.37 8.27
CA PRO A 50 -3.08 -3.06 8.35
C PRO A 50 -3.44 -2.71 9.80
N ARG A 51 -3.52 -1.41 10.09
CA ARG A 51 -4.05 -0.85 11.34
C ARG A 51 -4.98 0.32 11.03
N VAL A 52 -5.93 0.63 11.91
CA VAL A 52 -6.76 1.83 11.79
C VAL A 52 -5.87 3.08 11.86
N GLY A 53 -6.17 4.08 11.04
CA GLY A 53 -5.37 5.30 10.88
C GLY A 53 -4.13 5.15 10.00
N LEU A 54 -3.92 3.99 9.37
CA LEU A 54 -2.83 3.78 8.43
C LEU A 54 -3.12 4.49 7.10
N GLY A 55 -2.23 5.39 6.67
CA GLY A 55 -2.23 5.96 5.33
C GLY A 55 -1.95 4.89 4.28
N CYS A 56 -2.69 4.95 3.17
CA CYS A 56 -2.62 3.99 2.07
C CYS A 56 -2.97 4.67 0.74
N THR A 57 -2.70 3.99 -0.36
CA THR A 57 -3.01 4.49 -1.70
C THR A 57 -3.92 3.52 -2.43
N ILE A 58 -5.03 4.03 -2.94
CA ILE A 58 -5.87 3.31 -3.89
C ILE A 58 -5.30 3.58 -5.29
N CYS A 59 -4.91 2.50 -5.97
CA CYS A 59 -4.40 2.54 -7.32
C CYS A 59 -5.52 2.17 -8.30
N TYR A 60 -5.88 3.16 -9.12
CA TYR A 60 -6.68 2.96 -10.32
C TYR A 60 -5.75 2.61 -11.49
N TYR A 61 -6.23 2.76 -12.72
CA TYR A 61 -5.45 2.46 -13.91
C TYR A 61 -4.22 3.38 -14.03
N SER A 62 -4.47 4.68 -14.18
CA SER A 62 -3.44 5.75 -14.20
C SER A 62 -3.41 6.54 -12.89
N ASP A 63 -4.58 6.74 -12.27
CA ASP A 63 -4.72 7.57 -11.06
C ASP A 63 -4.32 6.84 -9.77
N LYS A 64 -3.90 7.64 -8.80
CA LYS A 64 -3.63 7.22 -7.42
C LYS A 64 -4.37 8.13 -6.46
N ARG A 65 -5.17 7.57 -5.56
CA ARG A 65 -5.92 8.34 -4.56
C ARG A 65 -5.40 8.01 -3.17
N ALA A 66 -4.97 9.05 -2.45
CA ALA A 66 -4.61 8.94 -1.04
C ALA A 66 -5.84 8.56 -0.21
N ALA A 67 -5.67 7.58 0.67
CA ALA A 67 -6.72 7.08 1.54
C ALA A 67 -6.15 6.71 2.91
N THR A 68 -7.04 6.53 3.88
CA THR A 68 -6.69 6.10 5.24
C THR A 68 -7.57 4.92 5.62
N VAL A 69 -6.97 3.90 6.26
CA VAL A 69 -7.70 2.76 6.82
C VAL A 69 -8.57 3.23 7.97
N THR A 70 -9.89 3.16 7.80
CA THR A 70 -10.87 3.61 8.79
C THR A 70 -11.36 2.47 9.68
N LYS A 71 -11.40 1.24 9.15
CA LYS A 71 -11.89 0.08 9.89
C LYS A 71 -11.26 -1.22 9.42
N ILE A 72 -11.04 -2.13 10.37
CA ILE A 72 -10.62 -3.50 10.09
C ILE A 72 -11.82 -4.42 10.34
N ILE A 73 -12.39 -4.97 9.26
CA ILE A 73 -13.51 -5.92 9.34
C ILE A 73 -12.97 -7.31 9.70
N SER A 74 -11.87 -7.72 9.08
CA SER A 74 -11.16 -8.98 9.35
C SER A 74 -9.69 -8.87 8.94
N PRO A 75 -8.82 -9.85 9.26
CA PRO A 75 -7.41 -9.84 8.83
C PRO A 75 -7.21 -9.72 7.31
N CYS A 76 -8.22 -10.07 6.53
CA CYS A 76 -8.21 -10.05 5.06
C CYS A 76 -9.28 -9.12 4.48
N LYS A 77 -9.95 -8.28 5.27
CA LYS A 77 -10.99 -7.35 4.80
C LYS A 77 -10.97 -6.05 5.59
N ILE A 78 -10.80 -4.93 4.90
CA ILE A 78 -10.67 -3.60 5.52
C ILE A 78 -11.53 -2.56 4.78
N GLU A 79 -11.88 -1.51 5.50
CA GLU A 79 -12.49 -0.30 4.94
C GLU A 79 -11.46 0.82 4.94
N VAL A 80 -11.44 1.58 3.86
CA VAL A 80 -10.60 2.77 3.70
C VAL A 80 -11.46 3.92 3.21
N THR A 81 -11.14 5.14 3.61
CA THR A 81 -11.82 6.35 3.13
C THR A 81 -10.78 7.29 2.53
N PHE A 82 -11.15 8.02 1.49
CA PHE A 82 -10.22 8.94 0.86
C PHE A 82 -9.82 10.06 1.80
N ASN A 83 -8.57 10.49 1.68
CA ASN A 83 -8.14 11.76 2.24
C ASN A 83 -8.61 12.88 1.34
N LYS A 84 -9.03 13.99 1.94
CA LYS A 84 -9.15 15.27 1.23
C LYS A 84 -7.78 15.65 0.69
N THR A 85 -7.79 16.29 -0.46
CA THR A 85 -6.57 16.78 -1.08
C THR A 85 -6.75 18.20 -1.57
N LYS A 86 -5.68 18.98 -1.43
CA LYS A 86 -5.60 20.31 -2.02
C LYS A 86 -4.65 20.24 -3.21
N CYS A 87 -5.19 20.55 -4.40
CA CYS A 87 -4.40 20.63 -5.62
C CYS A 87 -3.47 21.86 -5.53
N ILE A 88 -2.17 21.63 -5.69
CA ILE A 88 -1.17 22.71 -5.79
C ILE A 88 -0.94 22.99 -7.27
N ASP A 89 -0.62 21.95 -8.05
CA ASP A 89 -0.46 22.01 -9.49
C ASP A 89 -0.98 20.73 -10.13
N TYR A 90 -2.07 20.86 -10.89
CA TYR A 90 -2.73 19.74 -11.55
C TYR A 90 -1.85 19.07 -12.60
N PHE A 91 -1.14 19.86 -13.42
CA PHE A 91 -0.36 19.33 -14.54
C PHE A 91 0.97 18.74 -14.09
N ALA A 92 1.53 19.25 -12.99
CA ALA A 92 2.67 18.63 -12.33
C ALA A 92 2.29 17.42 -11.46
N GLY A 93 0.99 17.19 -11.23
CA GLY A 93 0.51 16.13 -10.35
C GLY A 93 0.83 16.38 -8.88
N ASP A 94 0.94 17.65 -8.47
CA ASP A 94 1.31 18.05 -7.12
C ASP A 94 0.07 18.35 -6.27
N TYR A 95 -0.08 17.57 -5.19
CA TYR A 95 -1.22 17.60 -4.29
C TYR A 95 -0.77 17.49 -2.85
N GLU A 96 -1.32 18.35 -2.00
CA GLU A 96 -1.22 18.22 -0.55
C GLU A 96 -2.30 17.26 -0.04
N ILE A 97 -1.88 16.23 0.69
CA ILE A 97 -2.78 15.25 1.32
C ILE A 97 -3.15 15.76 2.70
N LEU A 98 -4.44 16.01 2.90
CA LEU A 98 -4.97 16.54 4.16
C LEU A 98 -5.41 15.40 5.10
N PRO A 99 -5.39 15.61 6.43
CA PRO A 99 -5.81 14.59 7.40
C PRO A 99 -7.32 14.35 7.39
N GLU A 100 -8.13 15.31 6.93
CA GLU A 100 -9.57 15.15 6.80
C GLU A 100 -9.92 14.08 5.77
N LEU A 101 -10.97 13.31 6.04
CA LEU A 101 -11.45 12.28 5.14
C LEU A 101 -12.67 12.78 4.35
N GLU A 102 -12.87 12.24 3.15
CA GLU A 102 -14.01 12.56 2.29
C GLU A 102 -14.61 11.33 1.59
N GLY A 103 -15.90 11.45 1.30
CA GLY A 103 -16.66 10.45 0.56
C GLY A 103 -16.99 9.19 1.35
N GLU A 104 -17.57 8.22 0.63
CA GLU A 104 -18.01 6.95 1.21
C GLU A 104 -16.84 5.98 1.43
N PRO A 105 -16.88 5.17 2.50
CA PRO A 105 -15.92 4.10 2.73
C PRO A 105 -15.87 3.12 1.55
N LYS A 106 -14.67 2.70 1.18
CA LYS A 106 -14.41 1.67 0.18
C LYS A 106 -13.86 0.42 0.84
N VAL A 107 -14.34 -0.73 0.39
CA VAL A 107 -13.99 -2.02 0.99
C VAL A 107 -12.97 -2.74 0.12
N PHE A 108 -11.90 -3.23 0.75
CA PHE A 108 -10.85 -4.00 0.10
C PHE A 108 -10.67 -5.35 0.78
N THR A 109 -10.43 -6.37 -0.04
CA THR A 109 -10.21 -7.75 0.39
C THR A 109 -8.82 -8.23 -0.02
N LYS A 110 -8.11 -8.87 0.91
CA LYS A 110 -6.82 -9.50 0.65
C LYS A 110 -7.04 -10.83 -0.05
N ARG A 111 -6.43 -10.99 -1.22
CA ARG A 111 -6.50 -12.21 -2.03
C ARG A 111 -5.37 -13.18 -1.65
N ARG A 112 -5.47 -14.44 -2.10
CA ARG A 112 -4.46 -15.48 -1.84
C ARG A 112 -3.05 -15.12 -2.37
N ASN A 113 -2.97 -14.28 -3.40
CA ASN A 113 -1.72 -13.77 -3.96
C ASN A 113 -1.11 -12.59 -3.16
N GLY A 114 -1.73 -12.20 -2.03
CA GLY A 114 -1.25 -11.17 -1.12
C GLY A 114 -1.72 -9.75 -1.44
N TYR A 115 -2.34 -9.53 -2.60
CA TYR A 115 -2.81 -8.19 -3.01
C TYR A 115 -4.15 -7.84 -2.37
N TRP A 116 -4.33 -6.57 -2.04
CA TRP A 116 -5.60 -6.00 -1.63
C TRP A 116 -6.33 -5.47 -2.85
N VAL A 117 -7.53 -6.00 -3.10
CA VAL A 117 -8.36 -5.68 -4.27
C VAL A 117 -9.71 -5.18 -3.80
N ALA A 118 -10.26 -4.17 -4.48
CA ALA A 118 -11.60 -3.67 -4.20
C ALA A 118 -12.61 -4.83 -4.18
N GLU A 119 -13.52 -4.81 -3.22
CA GLU A 119 -14.53 -5.86 -3.07
C GLU A 119 -15.37 -5.99 -4.35
N GLY A 120 -15.64 -7.24 -4.76
CA GLY A 120 -16.36 -7.54 -6.00
C GLY A 120 -15.51 -7.47 -7.29
N GLN A 121 -14.30 -6.91 -7.26
CA GLN A 121 -13.48 -6.79 -8.47
C GLN A 121 -12.45 -7.93 -8.64
N PRO A 122 -12.10 -8.27 -9.90
CA PRO A 122 -10.99 -9.18 -10.20
C PRO A 122 -9.65 -8.53 -9.89
N PHE A 123 -8.59 -9.34 -9.70
CA PHE A 123 -7.24 -8.81 -9.55
C PHE A 123 -6.72 -8.15 -10.83
N LYS A 124 -6.91 -8.80 -11.98
CA LYS A 124 -6.47 -8.27 -13.28
C LYS A 124 -7.41 -7.15 -13.71
N GLY A 125 -6.88 -5.94 -13.84
CA GLY A 125 -7.65 -4.75 -14.24
C GLY A 125 -8.57 -4.19 -13.15
N GLY A 126 -8.53 -4.74 -11.94
CA GLY A 126 -9.27 -4.18 -10.80
C GLY A 126 -8.49 -3.11 -10.06
N VAL A 127 -9.18 -2.44 -9.15
CA VAL A 127 -8.64 -1.40 -8.27
C VAL A 127 -7.86 -2.06 -7.13
N LEU A 128 -6.60 -1.66 -6.98
CA LEU A 128 -5.68 -2.20 -5.97
C LEU A 128 -5.51 -1.22 -4.81
N LEU A 129 -5.13 -1.74 -3.65
CA LEU A 129 -4.78 -0.95 -2.48
C LEU A 129 -3.34 -1.25 -2.03
N MET A 130 -2.55 -0.20 -1.88
CA MET A 130 -1.17 -0.24 -1.41
C MET A 130 -1.07 0.32 0.00
N LEU A 131 -0.59 -0.50 0.95
CA LEU A 131 -0.50 -0.14 2.37
C LEU A 131 0.83 0.49 2.80
N HIS A 132 1.84 0.50 1.93
CA HIS A 132 3.22 0.86 2.28
C HIS A 132 3.59 2.31 1.98
N TYR A 133 2.69 3.07 1.35
CA TYR A 133 2.84 4.51 1.13
C TYR A 133 1.46 5.14 0.99
N GLN A 134 1.43 6.47 1.08
CA GLN A 134 0.25 7.29 0.87
C GLN A 134 0.61 8.40 -0.13
N THR A 135 -0.02 8.37 -1.30
CA THR A 135 0.25 9.31 -2.39
C THR A 135 -1.03 9.66 -3.12
N HIS A 136 -1.08 10.84 -3.72
CA HIS A 136 -2.16 11.26 -4.59
C HIS A 136 -1.59 11.71 -5.94
N TYR A 137 -2.25 11.30 -7.01
CA TYR A 137 -1.92 11.66 -8.38
C TYR A 137 -3.15 11.46 -9.25
N ILE A 138 -3.47 12.46 -10.07
CA ILE A 138 -4.50 12.36 -11.12
C ILE A 138 -3.77 12.53 -12.43
N ASP A 139 -3.97 11.61 -13.37
CA ASP A 139 -3.39 11.71 -14.70
C ASP A 139 -4.07 12.84 -15.47
N PRO A 140 -3.34 13.91 -15.85
CA PRO A 140 -3.95 15.03 -16.57
C PRO A 140 -4.34 14.70 -18.01
N SER A 141 -3.97 13.52 -18.52
CA SER A 141 -4.22 13.09 -19.90
C SER A 141 -5.60 12.50 -20.14
N PHE A 142 -6.35 12.20 -19.07
CA PHE A 142 -7.69 11.60 -19.10
C PHE A 142 -8.72 12.50 -18.40
#